data_AF-A0A084Y085-F1
#
_entry.id   AF-A0A084Y085-F1
#
_cell.length_a   1.000
_cell.length_b   1.000
_cell.length_c   1.000
_cell.angle_alpha   90.00
_cell.angle_beta   90.00
_cell.angle_gamma   90.00
#
_symmetry.space_group_name_H-M   'P 1'
#
loop_
_entity.id
_entity.type
_entity.pdbx_description
1 polymer ?
#
loop_
_entity_poly.entity_id
_entity_poly.type
_entity_poly.pdbx_seq_one_letter_code
_entity_poly.pdbx_strand_id
1 'polypeptide(L)' 'MPKVKQKISGCFRTRKGADTFCTLRSYLATMHKQGANLFQALTLTFQGNPPQPRFA' A
#
# COMPACT_ATOMS: atom_id res chain seq x y z
N MET A 1 16.45 5.95 -4.65
CA MET A 1 15.27 6.26 -5.51
C MET A 1 14.88 7.75 -5.42
N PRO A 2 15.56 8.67 -6.13
CA PRO A 2 15.14 10.08 -6.19
C PRO A 2 13.82 10.29 -6.97
N LYS A 3 13.59 9.48 -8.00
CA LYS A 3 12.44 9.59 -8.93
C LYS A 3 11.06 9.32 -8.30
N VAL A 4 10.98 8.68 -7.14
CA VAL A 4 9.69 8.44 -6.47
C VAL A 4 9.06 9.72 -5.94
N LYS A 5 9.88 10.71 -5.53
CA LYS A 5 9.38 12.01 -5.06
C LYS A 5 8.74 12.86 -6.18
N GLN A 6 9.12 12.65 -7.44
CA GLN A 6 8.58 13.40 -8.58
C GLN A 6 7.22 12.87 -9.09
N LYS A 7 6.97 11.56 -8.96
CA LYS A 7 5.80 10.91 -9.58
C LYS A 7 4.56 10.81 -8.69
N ILE A 8 4.70 10.90 -7.37
CA ILE A 8 3.55 10.82 -6.45
C ILE A 8 3.26 12.22 -5.92
N SER A 9 2.41 12.94 -6.66
CA SER A 9 1.85 14.25 -6.31
C SER A 9 1.49 14.31 -4.81
N GLY A 10 2.22 15.12 -4.03
CA GLY A 10 1.88 15.45 -2.64
C GLY A 10 2.19 14.40 -1.57
N CYS A 11 2.32 13.11 -1.91
CA CYS A 11 2.42 12.04 -0.93
C CYS A 11 3.70 12.13 -0.05
N PHE A 12 4.86 12.43 -0.65
CA PHE A 12 6.11 12.60 0.11
C PHE A 12 6.39 14.04 0.55
N ARG A 13 5.42 14.95 0.42
CA ARG A 13 5.56 16.35 0.88
C ARG A 13 5.16 16.55 2.34
N THR A 14 4.43 15.60 2.92
CA THR A 14 4.00 15.61 4.31
C THR A 14 4.34 14.29 4.98
N ARG A 15 4.57 14.31 6.30
CA ARG A 15 4.80 13.09 7.07
C ARG A 15 3.61 12.12 6.98
N LYS A 16 2.39 12.66 7.09
CA LYS A 16 1.15 11.88 6.95
C LYS A 16 1.06 11.13 5.61
N GLY A 17 1.42 11.80 4.51
CA GLY A 17 1.43 11.16 3.20
C GLY A 17 2.50 10.07 3.09
N ALA A 18 3.70 10.32 3.65
CA ALA A 18 4.77 9.33 3.69
C ALA A 18 4.39 8.09 4.52
N ASP A 19 3.76 8.28 5.67
CA ASP A 19 3.26 7.20 6.52
C ASP A 19 2.20 6.38 5.78
N THR A 20 1.25 7.07 5.13
CA THR A 20 0.20 6.43 4.32
C THR A 20 0.80 5.58 3.19
N PHE A 21 1.82 6.09 2.50
CA PHE A 21 2.54 5.34 1.47
C PHE A 21 3.21 4.10 2.04
N CYS A 22 3.93 4.24 3.17
CA CYS A 22 4.61 3.12 3.82
C CYS A 22 3.62 2.02 4.23
N THR A 23 2.47 2.39 4.79
CA THR A 23 1.40 1.44 5.15
C THR A 23 0.85 0.70 3.93
N LEU A 24 0.43 1.41 2.88
CA LEU A 24 -0.10 0.79 1.66
C LEU A 24 0.94 -0.10 0.99
N ARG A 25 2.19 0.38 0.89
CA ARG A 25 3.27 -0.36 0.22
C ARG A 25 3.65 -1.63 0.98
N SER A 26 3.73 -1.57 2.30
CA SER A 26 4.06 -2.73 3.14
C SER A 26 2.94 -3.78 3.11
N TYR A 27 1.69 -3.34 3.20
CA TYR A 27 0.51 -4.21 3.04
C TYR A 27 0.50 -4.93 1.69
N LEU A 28 0.58 -4.18 0.59
CA LEU A 28 0.57 -4.77 -0.76
C LEU A 28 1.78 -5.67 -1.01
N ALA A 29 2.96 -5.31 -0.50
CA ALA A 29 4.13 -6.18 -0.62
C ALA A 29 3.93 -7.52 0.09
N THR A 30 3.24 -7.52 1.23
CA THR A 30 2.91 -8.74 1.99
C THR A 30 1.90 -9.59 1.23
N MET A 31 0.79 -8.98 0.80
CA MET A 31 -0.25 -9.66 0.02
C MET A 31 0.30 -10.24 -1.29
N HIS A 32 1.19 -9.51 -1.97
CA HIS A 32 1.87 -9.98 -3.18
C HIS A 32 2.71 -11.23 -2.92
N LYS A 33 3.51 -11.25 -1.84
CA LYS A 33 4.32 -12.41 -1.46
C LYS A 33 3.47 -13.64 -1.13
N GLN A 34 2.24 -13.43 -0.71
CA GLN A 34 1.27 -14.50 -0.41
C GLN A 34 0.46 -14.94 -1.64
N GLY A 35 0.76 -14.39 -2.83
CA GLY A 35 0.08 -14.74 -4.08
C GLY A 35 -1.31 -14.11 -4.25
N ALA A 36 -1.66 -13.10 -3.45
CA ALA A 36 -2.95 -12.45 -3.54
C ALA A 36 -3.04 -11.48 -4.75
N ASN A 37 -4.24 -11.33 -5.31
CA ASN A 37 -4.52 -10.32 -6.31
C ASN A 37 -4.54 -8.92 -5.67
N LEU A 38 -3.56 -8.08 -6.02
CA LEU A 38 -3.41 -6.75 -5.42
C LEU A 38 -4.54 -5.79 -5.74
N PHE A 39 -5.12 -5.87 -6.94
CA PHE A 39 -6.22 -5.00 -7.31
C PHE A 39 -7.47 -5.33 -6.49
N GLN A 40 -7.78 -6.62 -6.36
CA GLN A 40 -8.88 -7.08 -5.52
C GLN A 40 -8.65 -6.71 -4.05
N ALA A 41 -7.43 -6.90 -3.53
CA ALA A 41 -7.09 -6.52 -2.16
C ALA A 41 -7.28 -5.02 -1.91
N LEU A 42 -6.90 -4.16 -2.86
CA LEU A 42 -7.14 -2.72 -2.79
C LEU A 42 -8.63 -2.38 -2.82
N THR A 43 -9.39 -2.97 -3.74
CA THR A 43 -10.85 -2.76 -3.84
C THR A 43 -11.54 -3.09 -2.52
N LEU A 44 -11.25 -4.27 -1.95
CA LEU A 44 -11.81 -4.71 -0.67
C LEU A 44 -11.38 -3.80 0.49
N THR A 45 -10.13 -3.36 0.51
CA THR A 45 -9.62 -2.41 1.51
C THR A 45 -10.39 -1.08 1.48
N PHE A 46 -10.61 -0.52 0.29
CA PHE A 46 -11.38 0.73 0.15
C PHE A 46 -12.88 0.54 0.36
N GLN A 47 -13.40 -0.68 0.24
CA GLN A 47 -14.77 -1.05 0.63
C GLN A 47 -14.93 -1.28 2.14
N GLY A 48 -13.86 -1.13 2.94
CA GLY A 48 -13.90 -1.32 4.39
C GLY A 48 -13.73 -2.77 4.85
N ASN A 49 -13.42 -3.69 3.94
CA ASN A 49 -13.16 -5.10 4.24
C ASN A 49 -11.72 -5.51 3.85
N PRO A 50 -10.68 -4.97 4.49
CA PRO A 50 -9.30 -5.25 4.11
C PRO A 50 -8.95 -6.73 4.35
N PRO A 51 -8.55 -7.49 3.30
CA PRO A 51 -8.12 -8.87 3.49
C PRO A 51 -6.86 -8.91 4.35
N GLN A 52 -6.88 -9.76 5.38
CA GLN A 52 -5.77 -9.87 6.32
C GLN A 52 -4.64 -10.71 5.74
N PRO A 53 -3.38 -10.28 5.86
CA PRO A 53 -2.23 -11.11 5.53
C PRO A 53 -2.14 -12.29 6.51
N ARG A 54 -1.70 -13.44 6.01
CA ARG A 54 -1.42 -14.60 6.87
C ARG A 54 -0.08 -14.42 7.56
N PHE A 55 -0.08 -14.32 8.88
CA PHE A 55 1.14 -14.40 9.68
C PHE A 55 1.35 -15.86 10.11
N ALA A 56 2.55 -16.38 9.87
CA ALA A 56 2.93 -17.74 10.27
C ALA A 56 3.33 -17.76 11.76
#